data_AF-A0A9E3X409-F1
#
_entry.id   AF-A0A9E3X409-F1
#
_cell.length_a   1.000
_cell.length_b   1.000
_cell.length_c   1.000
_cell.angle_alpha   90.00
_cell.angle_beta   90.00
_cell.angle_gamma   90.00
#
_symmetry.space_group_name_H-M   'P 1'
#
loop_
_entity.id
_entity.type
_entity.pdbx_description
1 polymer ?
#
loop_
_entity_poly.entity_id
_entity_poly.type
_entity_poly.pdbx_seq_one_letter_code
_entity_poly.pdbx_strand_id
1 'polypeptide(L)'
;LRDELLHSTTLGEQYRALYEQHSGRATQLLLSNPALLGQGSSILLAVTPGVAQLLDQSSAHNDYRLSAEMVAQMQTFLNGLAAADRAANLEAPMAAMIETEMAKINWDALVDMTVAEAWDYLNNPPAMQYKLYLPLIQ
;
A
#
# COMPACT_ATOMS: atom_id res chain seq x y z
N LEU A 1 3.92 15.28 -6.58
CA LEU A 1 4.23 13.83 -6.53
C LEU A 1 3.07 13.01 -5.98
N ARG A 2 2.90 12.81 -4.67
CA ARG A 2 1.80 11.97 -4.14
C ARG A 2 0.43 12.34 -4.68
N ASP A 3 0.03 13.60 -4.51
CA ASP A 3 -1.34 14.03 -4.86
C ASP A 3 -1.58 13.89 -6.39
N GLU A 4 -0.57 14.23 -7.19
CA GLU A 4 -0.58 14.08 -8.65
C GLU A 4 -0.76 12.63 -9.11
N LEU A 5 -0.11 11.66 -8.42
CA LEU A 5 -0.32 10.24 -8.70
C LEU A 5 -1.74 9.82 -8.30
N LEU A 6 -2.20 10.24 -7.13
CA LEU A 6 -3.48 9.81 -6.56
C LEU A 6 -4.69 10.42 -7.29
N HIS A 7 -4.58 11.59 -7.91
CA HIS A 7 -5.67 12.19 -8.69
C HIS A 7 -5.93 11.52 -10.05
N SER A 8 -5.00 10.67 -10.51
CA SER A 8 -5.07 10.11 -11.87
C SER A 8 -5.96 8.87 -12.01
N THR A 9 -6.34 8.22 -10.89
CA THR A 9 -7.06 6.93 -10.89
C THR A 9 -8.09 6.86 -9.77
N THR A 10 -9.15 6.05 -9.96
CA THR A 10 -10.17 5.82 -8.91
C THR A 10 -9.57 5.22 -7.63
N LEU A 11 -8.61 4.31 -7.75
CA LEU A 11 -7.91 3.75 -6.59
C LEU A 11 -7.07 4.82 -5.87
N GLY A 12 -6.40 5.68 -6.65
CA GLY A 12 -5.66 6.80 -6.10
C GLY A 12 -6.56 7.75 -5.30
N GLU A 13 -7.74 8.07 -5.82
CA GLU A 13 -8.72 8.90 -5.10
C GLU A 13 -9.23 8.22 -3.82
N GLN A 14 -9.47 6.91 -3.86
CA GLN A 14 -9.82 6.13 -2.68
C GLN A 14 -8.73 6.20 -1.61
N TYR A 15 -7.47 5.96 -1.96
CA TYR A 15 -6.36 6.02 -1.00
C TYR A 15 -6.12 7.45 -0.49
N ARG A 16 -6.36 8.47 -1.30
CA ARG A 16 -6.35 9.86 -0.85
C ARG A 16 -7.43 10.11 0.19
N ALA A 17 -8.66 9.67 -0.05
CA ALA A 17 -9.76 9.82 0.90
C ALA A 17 -9.47 9.10 2.23
N LEU A 18 -8.92 7.88 2.17
CA LEU A 18 -8.49 7.15 3.36
C LEU A 18 -7.38 7.88 4.11
N TYR A 19 -6.39 8.42 3.39
CA TYR A 19 -5.34 9.23 3.99
C TYR A 19 -5.92 10.47 4.67
N GLU A 20 -6.79 11.23 4.01
CA GLU A 20 -7.40 12.43 4.58
C GLU A 20 -8.23 12.09 5.83
N GLN A 21 -9.04 11.03 5.76
CA GLN A 21 -9.88 10.54 6.86
C GLN A 21 -9.07 10.13 8.10
N HIS A 22 -7.90 9.52 7.92
CA HIS A 22 -7.12 8.94 9.01
C HIS A 22 -5.81 9.67 9.32
N SER A 23 -5.45 10.72 8.57
CA SER A 23 -4.17 11.44 8.68
C SER A 23 -3.84 11.95 10.09
N GLY A 24 -4.82 12.56 10.77
CA GLY A 24 -4.65 13.04 12.14
C GLY A 24 -4.36 11.91 13.13
N ARG A 25 -5.07 10.79 12.99
CA ARG A 25 -4.87 9.60 13.83
C ARG A 25 -3.53 8.92 13.54
N ALA A 26 -3.19 8.72 12.28
CA ALA A 26 -1.90 8.17 11.88
C ALA A 26 -0.75 9.04 12.41
N THR A 27 -0.86 10.37 12.28
CA THR A 27 0.15 11.31 12.82
C THR A 27 0.30 11.17 14.33
N GLN A 28 -0.82 11.11 15.07
CA GLN A 28 -0.79 10.91 16.52
C GLN A 28 -0.07 9.61 16.91
N LEU A 29 -0.35 8.51 16.20
CA LEU A 29 0.26 7.20 16.45
C LEU A 29 1.76 7.20 16.13
N LEU A 30 2.16 7.79 15.01
CA LEU A 30 3.57 7.92 14.62
C LEU A 30 4.35 8.77 15.63
N LEU A 31 3.79 9.89 16.09
CA LEU A 31 4.42 10.73 17.12
C LEU A 31 4.54 10.02 18.47
N SER A 32 3.60 9.12 18.77
CA SER A 32 3.61 8.33 20.00
C SER A 32 4.48 7.07 19.91
N ASN A 33 4.95 6.70 18.71
CA ASN A 33 5.74 5.51 18.47
C ASN A 33 6.93 5.81 17.54
N PRO A 34 8.08 6.23 18.09
CA PRO A 34 9.26 6.61 17.32
C PRO A 34 9.79 5.51 16.39
N ALA A 35 9.59 4.23 16.73
CA ALA A 35 9.98 3.11 15.88
C ALA A 35 9.13 3.06 14.60
N LEU A 36 7.80 3.25 14.72
CA LEU A 36 6.91 3.33 13.56
C LEU A 36 7.22 4.57 12.70
N LEU A 37 7.51 5.71 13.34
CA LEU A 37 7.93 6.91 12.62
C LEU A 37 9.19 6.65 11.79
N GLY A 38 10.22 6.04 12.38
CA GLY A 38 11.45 5.69 11.68
C GLY A 38 11.25 4.73 10.51
N GLN A 39 10.43 3.68 10.72
CA GLN A 39 10.07 2.75 9.65
C GLN A 39 9.31 3.44 8.51
N GLY A 40 8.32 4.26 8.82
CA GLY A 40 7.55 5.01 7.83
C GLY A 40 8.43 5.95 7.00
N SER A 41 9.35 6.69 7.64
CA SER A 41 10.31 7.53 6.93
C SER A 41 11.23 6.72 6.02
N SER A 42 11.73 5.56 6.48
CA SER A 42 12.59 4.69 5.68
C SER A 42 11.87 4.17 4.43
N ILE A 43 10.62 3.74 4.57
CA ILE A 43 9.81 3.25 3.44
C ILE A 43 9.54 4.37 2.44
N LEU A 44 9.18 5.57 2.93
CA LEU A 44 8.95 6.73 2.07
C LEU A 44 10.20 7.08 1.27
N LEU A 45 11.37 7.11 1.90
CA LEU A 45 12.64 7.37 1.22
C LEU A 45 12.97 6.29 0.18
N ALA A 46 12.70 5.01 0.50
CA ALA A 46 12.94 3.90 -0.40
C ALA A 46 12.04 3.98 -1.64
N VAL A 47 10.75 4.28 -1.48
CA VAL A 47 9.77 4.24 -2.58
C VAL A 47 9.73 5.53 -3.42
N THR A 48 10.17 6.67 -2.86
CA THR A 48 10.12 7.98 -3.53
C THR A 48 10.74 8.00 -4.94
N PRO A 49 11.93 7.40 -5.19
CA PRO A 49 12.51 7.36 -6.54
C PRO A 49 11.61 6.66 -7.56
N GLY A 50 11.00 5.53 -7.20
CA GLY A 50 10.10 4.80 -8.09
C GLY A 50 8.79 5.57 -8.36
N VAL A 51 8.26 6.27 -7.36
CA VAL A 51 7.09 7.17 -7.55
C VAL A 51 7.43 8.36 -8.45
N ALA A 52 8.64 8.91 -8.33
CA ALA A 52 9.08 9.98 -9.23
C ALA A 52 9.17 9.50 -10.69
N GLN A 53 9.72 8.30 -10.92
CA GLN A 53 9.75 7.68 -12.25
C GLN A 53 8.35 7.38 -12.81
N LEU A 54 7.40 7.01 -11.95
CA LEU A 54 6.01 6.77 -12.36
C LEU A 54 5.31 8.02 -12.88
N LEU A 55 5.63 9.20 -12.31
CA LEU A 55 5.04 10.48 -12.71
C LEU A 55 5.74 11.10 -13.91
N ASP A 56 7.04 10.84 -14.08
CA ASP A 56 7.78 11.23 -15.26
C ASP A 56 7.46 10.29 -16.43
N GLN A 57 6.32 10.53 -17.08
CA GLN A 57 5.83 9.77 -18.25
C GLN A 57 6.80 9.75 -19.44
N SER A 58 7.88 10.54 -19.41
CA SER A 58 8.96 10.54 -20.40
C SER A 58 9.98 9.41 -20.18
N SER A 59 9.93 8.72 -19.05
CA SER A 59 10.86 7.66 -18.68
C SER A 59 10.46 6.36 -19.36
N ALA A 60 11.01 6.09 -20.55
CA ALA A 60 10.83 4.82 -21.26
C ALA A 60 11.30 3.57 -20.45
N HIS A 61 11.91 3.78 -19.28
CA HIS A 61 12.50 2.75 -18.42
C HIS A 61 12.16 3.04 -16.95
N ASN A 62 10.95 2.69 -16.51
CA ASN A 62 10.63 2.65 -15.08
C ASN A 62 11.19 1.36 -14.49
N ASP A 63 12.51 1.29 -14.33
CA ASP A 63 13.22 0.06 -13.91
C ASP A 63 13.29 -0.08 -12.38
N TYR A 64 12.66 0.82 -11.62
CA TYR A 64 12.66 0.76 -10.16
C TYR A 64 11.78 -0.42 -9.68
N ARG A 65 12.43 -1.54 -9.37
CA ARG A 65 11.80 -2.79 -8.92
C ARG A 65 11.60 -2.83 -7.42
N LEU A 66 10.46 -3.35 -6.99
CA LEU A 66 10.13 -3.64 -5.61
C LEU A 66 10.86 -4.91 -5.17
N SER A 67 11.77 -4.78 -4.20
CA SER A 67 12.43 -5.95 -3.61
C SER A 67 11.50 -6.65 -2.60
N ALA A 68 11.75 -7.93 -2.35
CA ALA A 68 11.05 -8.69 -1.30
C ALA A 68 11.20 -8.03 0.08
N GLU A 69 12.38 -7.46 0.36
CA GLU A 69 12.61 -6.70 1.60
C GLU A 69 11.72 -5.47 1.69
N MET A 70 11.57 -4.71 0.60
CA MET A 70 10.74 -3.50 0.58
C MET A 70 9.25 -3.86 0.78
N VAL A 71 8.78 -4.90 0.10
CA VAL A 71 7.41 -5.44 0.27
C VAL A 71 7.18 -5.87 1.72
N ALA A 72 8.12 -6.61 2.32
CA ALA A 72 8.03 -7.04 3.72
C ALA A 72 8.07 -5.86 4.70
N GLN A 73 8.87 -4.83 4.42
CA GLN A 73 8.91 -3.60 5.23
C GLN A 73 7.58 -2.85 5.17
N MET A 74 6.97 -2.73 3.99
CA MET A 74 5.64 -2.12 3.83
C MET A 74 4.57 -2.87 4.64
N GLN A 75 4.52 -4.20 4.53
CA GLN A 75 3.60 -5.02 5.32
C GLN A 75 3.84 -4.87 6.83
N THR A 76 5.10 -4.91 7.25
CA THR A 76 5.49 -4.77 8.67
C THR A 76 5.05 -3.43 9.22
N PHE A 77 5.27 -2.34 8.47
CA PHE A 77 4.85 -1.00 8.87
C PHE A 77 3.33 -0.88 9.00
N LEU A 78 2.57 -1.37 8.01
CA LEU A 78 1.11 -1.33 8.04
C LEU A 78 0.55 -2.16 9.21
N ASN A 79 1.07 -3.37 9.42
CA ASN A 79 0.72 -4.20 10.57
C ASN A 79 1.06 -3.52 11.91
N GLY A 80 2.22 -2.88 11.99
CA GLY A 80 2.64 -2.12 13.16
C GLY A 80 1.73 -0.92 13.44
N LEU A 81 1.30 -0.21 12.40
CA LEU A 81 0.36 0.90 12.51
C LEU A 81 -1.03 0.44 12.95
N ALA A 82 -1.53 -0.67 12.41
CA ALA A 82 -2.80 -1.27 12.84
C ALA A 82 -2.74 -1.74 14.29
N ALA A 83 -1.65 -2.39 14.71
CA ALA A 83 -1.44 -2.81 16.09
C ALA A 83 -1.37 -1.62 17.06
N ALA A 84 -0.71 -0.53 16.68
CA ALA A 84 -0.65 0.69 17.48
C ALA A 84 -2.03 1.35 17.62
N ASP A 85 -2.85 1.36 16.56
CA ASP A 85 -4.20 1.92 16.64
C ASP A 85 -5.08 1.15 17.63
N ARG A 86 -5.01 -0.18 17.62
CA ARG A 86 -5.71 -1.06 18.59
C ARG A 86 -5.26 -0.83 20.02
N ALA A 87 -3.97 -0.70 20.24
CA ALA A 87 -3.43 -0.45 21.57
C ALA A 87 -3.92 0.90 22.14
N ALA A 88 -4.18 1.87 21.27
CA ALA A 88 -4.58 3.22 21.64
C ALA A 88 -6.10 3.47 21.57
N ASN A 89 -6.92 2.59 21.01
CA ASN A 89 -8.38 2.73 20.92
C ASN A 89 -9.08 1.37 20.83
N LEU A 90 -10.13 1.16 21.63
CA LEU A 90 -10.90 -0.08 21.66
C LEU A 90 -11.68 -0.36 20.36
N GLU A 91 -12.13 0.68 19.65
CA GLU A 91 -12.86 0.49 18.38
C GLU A 91 -11.94 0.35 17.16
N ALA A 92 -10.71 0.89 17.23
CA ALA A 92 -9.65 0.80 16.22
C ALA A 92 -10.09 0.84 14.74
N PRO A 93 -10.88 1.84 14.30
CA PRO A 93 -11.44 1.86 12.95
C PRO A 93 -10.36 1.97 11.85
N MET A 94 -9.20 2.56 12.16
CA MET A 94 -8.09 2.64 11.22
C MET A 94 -7.41 1.27 11.06
N ALA A 95 -7.25 0.50 12.15
CA ALA A 95 -6.71 -0.85 12.08
C ALA A 95 -7.54 -1.76 11.16
N ALA A 96 -8.87 -1.75 11.31
CA ALA A 96 -9.77 -2.54 10.48
C ALA A 96 -9.68 -2.16 8.99
N MET A 97 -9.55 -0.86 8.70
CA MET A 97 -9.38 -0.38 7.34
C MET A 97 -8.04 -0.82 6.74
N ILE A 98 -6.94 -0.66 7.48
CA ILE A 98 -5.60 -1.10 7.04
C ILE A 98 -5.63 -2.58 6.66
N GLU A 99 -6.20 -3.42 7.53
CA GLU A 99 -6.26 -4.86 7.28
C GLU A 99 -7.15 -5.23 6.09
N THR A 100 -8.28 -4.54 5.94
CA THR A 100 -9.17 -4.72 4.80
C THR A 100 -8.46 -4.42 3.49
N GLU A 101 -7.69 -3.32 3.42
CA GLU A 101 -6.91 -2.99 2.23
C GLU A 101 -5.73 -3.95 2.03
N MET A 102 -5.01 -4.31 3.09
CA MET A 102 -3.91 -5.28 3.01
C MET A 102 -4.36 -6.65 2.51
N ALA A 103 -5.56 -7.09 2.87
CA ALA A 103 -6.12 -8.38 2.44
C ALA A 103 -6.50 -8.43 0.96
N LYS A 104 -6.68 -7.28 0.30
CA LYS A 104 -6.97 -7.22 -1.15
C LYS A 104 -5.72 -7.40 -2.01
N ILE A 105 -4.54 -7.24 -1.41
CA ILE A 105 -3.27 -7.20 -2.12
C ILE A 105 -2.59 -8.57 -2.05
N ASN A 106 -2.24 -9.13 -3.20
CA ASN A 106 -1.30 -10.26 -3.25
C ASN A 106 0.12 -9.71 -3.15
N TRP A 107 0.64 -9.61 -1.94
CA TRP A 107 1.94 -9.00 -1.66
C TRP A 107 3.11 -9.73 -2.32
N ASP A 108 3.04 -11.05 -2.40
CA ASP A 108 4.09 -11.87 -3.04
C ASP A 108 4.17 -11.58 -4.55
N ALA A 109 3.04 -11.24 -5.17
CA ALA A 109 3.01 -10.86 -6.59
C ALA A 109 3.72 -9.52 -6.85
N LEU A 110 3.83 -8.64 -5.85
CA LEU A 110 4.50 -7.34 -6.00
C LEU A 110 6.03 -7.45 -6.04
N VAL A 111 6.59 -8.58 -5.61
CA VAL A 111 8.04 -8.79 -5.60
C VAL A 111 8.56 -8.84 -7.03
N ASP A 112 9.64 -8.12 -7.30
CA ASP A 112 10.28 -7.96 -8.61
C ASP A 112 9.44 -7.20 -9.66
N MET A 113 8.23 -6.75 -9.31
CA MET A 113 7.51 -5.78 -10.15
C MET A 113 8.19 -4.41 -10.08
N THR A 114 8.25 -3.72 -11.20
CA THR A 114 8.51 -2.28 -11.21
C THR A 114 7.41 -1.53 -10.48
N VAL A 115 7.68 -0.32 -9.99
CA VAL A 115 6.65 0.50 -9.32
C VAL A 115 5.47 0.81 -10.26
N ALA A 116 5.72 0.93 -11.57
CA ALA A 116 4.65 1.04 -12.57
C ALA A 116 3.81 -0.23 -12.66
N GLU A 117 4.42 -1.40 -12.81
CA GLU A 117 3.69 -2.69 -12.85
C GLU A 117 2.91 -2.94 -11.57
N ALA A 118 3.49 -2.63 -10.41
CA ALA A 118 2.82 -2.74 -9.12
C ALA A 118 1.63 -1.77 -9.01
N TRP A 119 1.77 -0.52 -9.46
CA TRP A 119 0.68 0.44 -9.47
C TRP A 119 -0.45 -0.01 -10.40
N ASP A 120 -0.11 -0.52 -11.58
CA ASP A 120 -1.09 -1.01 -12.55
C ASP A 120 -1.78 -2.29 -12.06
N TYR A 121 -1.03 -3.19 -11.41
CA TYR A 121 -1.56 -4.38 -10.74
C TYR A 121 -2.56 -4.02 -9.64
N LEU A 122 -2.29 -2.98 -8.85
CA LEU A 122 -3.20 -2.54 -7.79
C LEU A 122 -4.48 -1.91 -8.36
N ASN A 123 -4.37 -1.15 -9.47
CA ASN A 123 -5.53 -0.53 -10.14
C ASN A 123 -6.38 -1.53 -10.92
N ASN A 124 -5.73 -2.54 -11.49
CA ASN A 124 -6.35 -3.57 -12.32
C ASN A 124 -5.95 -4.95 -11.80
N PRO A 125 -6.36 -5.32 -10.57
CA PRO A 125 -6.00 -6.63 -10.03
C PRO A 125 -6.49 -7.69 -11.01
N PRO A 126 -5.62 -8.61 -11.47
CA PRO A 126 -6.03 -9.64 -12.40
C PRO A 126 -7.24 -10.33 -11.77
N ALA A 127 -8.40 -10.19 -12.43
CA ALA A 127 -9.65 -10.70 -11.92
C ALA A 127 -9.37 -12.12 -11.47
N MET A 128 -9.39 -12.35 -10.16
CA MET A 128 -8.99 -13.64 -9.61
C MET A 128 -9.79 -14.65 -10.41
N GLN A 129 -9.11 -15.45 -11.23
CA GLN A 129 -9.72 -16.57 -11.92
C GLN A 129 -10.02 -17.62 -10.86
N TYR A 130 -10.88 -17.29 -9.89
CA TYR A 130 -11.81 -18.23 -9.33
C TYR A 130 -12.78 -18.62 -10.46
N LYS A 131 -12.26 -19.26 -11.51
CA LYS A 131 -12.96 -20.42 -12.04
C LYS A 131 -12.96 -21.39 -10.87
N LEU A 132 -13.95 -21.22 -9.99
CA LEU A 132 -14.42 -22.27 -9.11
C LEU A 132 -14.49 -23.51 -9.99
N TYR A 133 -13.50 -24.39 -9.84
CA TYR A 133 -13.64 -25.78 -10.18
C TYR A 133 -14.73 -26.29 -9.25
N LEU A 134 -15.99 -26.05 -9.61
CA LEU A 134 -17.08 -26.90 -9.15
C LEU A 134 -16.86 -28.21 -9.90
N PRO A 135 -16.43 -29.30 -9.25
CA PRO A 135 -16.61 -30.61 -9.86
C PRO A 135 -18.11 -30.77 -10.09
N LEU A 136 -18.52 -30.73 -11.35
CA LEU A 136 -19.82 -31.22 -11.78
C LEU A 136 -19.84 -32.71 -11.42
N ILE A 137 -20.37 -33.03 -10.24
CA ILE A 137 -20.83 -34.38 -9.94
C ILE A 137 -22.09 -34.56 -10.78
N GLN A 138 -21.96 -35.33 -11.87
CA GLN A 138 -23.07 -35.88 -12.64
C GLN A 138 -23.69 -37.07 -11.90
#